data_AF-A0A1G1AJ04-F1
#
_entry.id   AF-A0A1G1AJ04-F1
#
_cell.length_a   1.000
_cell.length_b   1.000
_cell.length_c   1.000
_cell.angle_alpha   90.00
_cell.angle_beta   90.00
_cell.angle_gamma   90.00
#
_symmetry.space_group_name_H-M   'P 1'
#
loop_
_entity.id
_entity.type
_entity.pdbx_description
1 polymer ?
#
loop_
_entity_poly.entity_id
_entity_poly.type
_entity_poly.pdbx_seq_one_letter_code
_entity_poly.pdbx_strand_id
1 'polypeptide(L)' 'MYIGGRWGKQARHGSLLSRIFTKEEVLDMLEKAILLFKSKGQPGERFASMIDRIGVAETKKLLFSDDPPKK' A
#
# COMPACT_ATOMS: atom_id res chain seq x y z
N MET A 1 5.35 -8.89 5.66
CA MET A 1 5.02 -7.45 5.75
C MET A 1 3.51 -7.28 5.64
N TYR A 2 2.91 -6.35 6.40
CA TYR A 2 1.47 -6.06 6.35
C TYR A 2 1.24 -4.61 5.90
N ILE A 3 0.18 -4.35 5.14
CA ILE A 3 -0.17 -3.01 4.63
C ILE A 3 -1.61 -2.61 4.92
N GLY A 4 -1.85 -1.30 5.03
CA GLY A 4 -3.21 -0.75 5.16
C GLY A 4 -3.87 -1.02 6.52
N GLY A 5 -3.12 -1.29 7.57
CA GLY A 5 -3.66 -1.36 8.93
C GLY A 5 -4.17 0.00 9.40
N ARG A 6 -5.28 0.03 10.14
CA ARG A 6 -5.80 1.25 10.76
C ARG A 6 -6.37 0.96 12.14
N TRP A 7 -5.94 1.74 13.13
CA TRP A 7 -6.44 1.73 14.51
C TRP A 7 -7.14 3.06 14.81
N GLY A 8 -8.27 3.32 14.16
CA GLY A 8 -9.08 4.53 14.38
C GLY A 8 -10.52 4.17 14.67
N LYS A 9 -11.44 5.14 14.48
CA LYS A 9 -12.90 4.95 14.67
C LYS A 9 -13.46 3.70 13.97
N GLN A 10 -12.85 3.31 12.85
CA GLN A 10 -13.11 2.05 12.19
C GLN A 10 -11.77 1.32 12.10
N ALA A 11 -11.67 0.18 12.78
CA ALA A 11 -10.48 -0.65 12.73
C ALA A 11 -10.40 -1.36 11.37
N ARG A 12 -9.18 -1.47 10.83
CA ARG A 12 -8.90 -2.26 9.62
C ARG A 12 -7.66 -3.08 9.86
N HIS A 13 -7.78 -4.39 9.69
CA HIS A 13 -6.63 -5.29 9.76
C HIS A 13 -5.72 -5.07 8.54
N GLY A 14 -4.41 -5.14 8.79
CA GLY A 14 -3.44 -5.07 7.70
C GLY A 14 -3.59 -6.28 6.78
N SER A 15 -3.44 -6.05 5.48
CA SER A 15 -3.42 -7.11 4.47
C SER A 15 -1.99 -7.66 4.35
N LEU A 16 -1.83 -8.98 4.39
CA LEU A 16 -0.53 -9.63 4.25
C LEU A 16 -0.01 -9.50 2.80
N LEU A 17 1.23 -9.02 2.65
CA LEU A 17 2.01 -9.19 1.43
C LEU A 17 2.65 -10.58 1.48
N SER A 18 2.15 -11.50 0.67
CA SER A 18 2.47 -12.94 0.70
C SER A 18 3.88 -13.26 0.16
N ARG A 19 4.91 -12.59 0.69
CA ARG A 19 6.33 -12.77 0.34
C ARG A 19 7.20 -12.48 1.56
N ILE A 20 8.37 -13.12 1.64
CA ILE A 20 9.42 -12.81 2.62
C ILE A 20 10.25 -11.65 2.05
N PHE A 21 10.53 -10.65 2.88
CA PHE A 21 11.25 -9.44 2.47
C PHE A 21 12.57 -9.34 3.25
N THR A 22 13.65 -8.96 2.57
CA THR A 22 14.87 -8.48 3.22
C THR A 22 14.67 -7.05 3.74
N LYS A 23 15.61 -6.54 4.53
CA LYS A 23 15.52 -5.19 5.08
C LYS A 23 15.53 -4.11 3.98
N GLU A 24 16.32 -4.32 2.94
CA GLU A 24 16.46 -3.42 1.80
C GLU A 24 15.18 -3.41 0.95
N GLU A 25 14.58 -4.59 0.70
CA GLU A 25 13.31 -4.71 -0.02
C GLU A 25 12.14 -4.04 0.73
N VAL A 26 12.16 -4.00 2.07
CA VAL A 26 11.15 -3.29 2.87
C VAL A 26 11.21 -1.77 2.63
N LEU A 27 12.40 -1.20 2.48
CA LEU A 27 12.57 0.23 2.21
C LEU A 27 12.04 0.59 0.82
N ASP A 28 12.37 -0.21 -0.19
CA ASP A 28 11.82 -0.05 -1.56
C ASP A 28 10.29 -0.18 -1.57
N MET A 29 9.73 -1.17 -0.85
CA MET A 29 8.29 -1.31 -0.71
C MET A 29 7.62 -0.13 0.00
N LEU A 30 8.27 0.44 1.02
CA LEU A 30 7.76 1.61 1.73
C LEU A 30 7.69 2.83 0.79
N GLU A 31 8.75 3.08 0.03
CA GLU A 31 8.80 4.17 -0.94
C GLU A 31 7.72 4.00 -2.02
N LYS A 32 7.60 2.80 -2.60
CA LYS A 32 6.55 2.46 -3.56
C LYS A 32 5.15 2.66 -2.97
N ALA A 33 4.92 2.29 -1.70
CA ALA A 33 3.63 2.52 -1.04
C ALA A 33 3.31 4.01 -0.87
N ILE A 34 4.30 4.84 -0.51
CA ILE A 34 4.12 6.29 -0.39
C ILE A 34 3.81 6.90 -1.77
N LEU A 35 4.55 6.51 -2.82
CA LEU A 35 4.33 7.00 -4.18
C LEU A 35 2.97 6.56 -4.74
N LEU A 36 2.57 5.32 -4.48
CA LEU A 36 1.26 4.80 -4.83
C LEU A 36 0.15 5.62 -4.14
N PHE A 37 0.32 5.94 -2.85
CA PHE A 37 -0.64 6.79 -2.14
C PHE A 37 -0.69 8.21 -2.68
N LYS A 38 0.45 8.79 -3.04
CA LYS A 38 0.52 10.12 -3.63
C LYS A 38 -0.18 10.20 -4.99
N SER A 39 -0.09 9.15 -5.80
CA SER A 39 -0.68 9.11 -7.15
C SER A 39 -2.16 8.73 -7.18
N LYS A 40 -2.59 7.82 -6.31
CA LYS A 40 -3.96 7.26 -6.32
C LYS A 40 -4.83 7.71 -5.15
N GLY A 41 -4.25 8.32 -4.12
CA GLY A 41 -4.98 8.81 -2.95
C GLY A 41 -5.81 10.04 -3.28
N GLN A 42 -7.01 10.10 -2.70
CA GLN A 42 -7.90 11.26 -2.82
C GLN A 42 -7.77 12.19 -1.60
N PRO A 43 -8.09 13.49 -1.72
CA PRO A 43 -8.08 14.40 -0.57
C PRO A 43 -8.95 13.88 0.58
N GLY A 44 -8.39 13.86 1.80
CA GLY A 44 -9.07 13.35 2.99
C GLY A 44 -9.09 11.82 3.14
N GLU A 45 -8.61 11.09 2.15
CA GLU A 45 -8.50 9.63 2.20
C GLU A 45 -7.28 9.19 3.03
N ARG A 46 -7.39 8.05 3.72
CA ARG A 46 -6.22 7.39 4.35
C ARG A 46 -5.75 6.26 3.44
N PHE A 47 -4.48 5.88 3.56
CA PHE A 47 -3.92 4.76 2.79
C PHE A 47 -4.75 3.47 2.89
N ALA A 48 -5.20 3.12 4.10
CA ALA A 48 -6.11 2.00 4.35
C ALA A 48 -7.40 2.08 3.51
N SER A 49 -8.02 3.25 3.44
CA SER A 49 -9.25 3.50 2.67
C SER A 49 -9.00 3.43 1.17
N MET A 50 -7.85 3.92 0.71
CA MET A 50 -7.44 3.80 -0.69
C MET A 50 -7.29 2.33 -1.12
N ILE A 51 -6.70 1.50 -0.27
CA ILE A 51 -6.58 0.05 -0.53
C ILE A 51 -7.96 -0.61 -0.63
N ASP A 52 -8.92 -0.21 0.21
CA ASP A 52 -10.29 -0.75 0.15
C ASP A 52 -11.01 -0.33 -1.13
N ARG A 53 -10.79 0.92 -1.59
CA ARG A 53 -11.39 1.45 -2.82
C ARG A 53 -10.82 0.84 -4.09
N ILE A 54 -9.49 0.70 -4.17
CA ILE A 54 -8.79 0.16 -5.35
C ILE A 54 -8.80 -1.38 -5.31
N GLY A 55 -8.88 -1.96 -4.12
CA GLY A 55 -8.83 -3.39 -3.88
C GLY A 55 -7.43 -3.86 -3.48
N VAL A 56 -7.39 -4.82 -2.57
CA VAL A 56 -6.12 -5.40 -2.05
C VAL A 56 -5.33 -6.09 -3.16
N ALA A 57 -6.00 -6.82 -4.07
CA ALA A 57 -5.34 -7.52 -5.16
C ALA A 57 -4.63 -6.56 -6.12
N GLU A 58 -5.31 -5.48 -6.50
CA GLU A 58 -4.76 -4.46 -7.40
C GLU A 58 -3.66 -3.65 -6.72
N THR A 59 -3.84 -3.30 -5.43
CA THR A 59 -2.79 -2.66 -4.64
C THR A 59 -1.53 -3.52 -4.59
N LYS A 60 -1.67 -4.83 -4.35
CA LYS A 60 -0.53 -5.77 -4.35
C LYS A 60 0.17 -5.76 -5.70
N LYS A 61 -0.59 -5.85 -6.79
CA LYS A 61 -0.04 -5.82 -8.15
C LYS A 61 0.76 -4.53 -8.38
N LEU A 62 0.20 -3.38 -8.03
CA LEU A 62 0.87 -2.07 -8.19
C LEU A 62 2.12 -1.91 -7.33
N LEU A 63 2.16 -2.51 -6.14
CA LEU A 63 3.35 -2.50 -5.28
C LEU A 63 4.46 -3.42 -5.79
N PHE A 64 4.09 -4.56 -6.40
CA PHE A 64 5.05 -5.52 -6.95
C PHE A 64 5.46 -5.24 -8.40
N SER A 65 4.83 -4.29 -9.08
CA SER A 65 5.25 -3.86 -10.41
C SER A 65 6.62 -3.17 -10.32
N ASP A 66 7.49 -3.48 -11.29
CA ASP A 66 8.82 -2.87 -11.42
C ASP A 66 8.77 -1.45 -12.02
N ASP A 67 7.62 -1.05 -12.56
CA ASP A 67 7.42 0.30 -13.08
C ASP A 67 7.14 1.29 -11.93
N PRO A 68 7.93 2.38 -11.79
CA PRO A 68 7.60 3.43 -10.84
C PRO A 68 6.24 4.03 -11.23
N PRO A 69 5.32 4.28 -10.27
CA PRO A 69 4.04 4.92 -10.56
C PRO A 69 4.33 6.28 -11.19
N LYS A 70 4.04 6.39 -12.49
CA LYS A 70 4.35 7.58 -13.29
C LYS A 70 3.73 8.83 -12.64
N LYS A 71 4.55 9.87 -12.59
CA LYS A 71 4.29 11.19 -12.00
C LYS A 71 3.15 11.93 -12.70
#